data_AF-A0A945BWK8-F1
#
_entry.id   AF-A0A945BWK8-F1
#
_cell.length_a   1.000
_cell.length_b   1.000
_cell.length_c   1.000
_cell.angle_alpha   90.00
_cell.angle_beta   90.00
_cell.angle_gamma   90.00
#
_symmetry.space_group_name_H-M   'P 1'
#
loop_
_entity.id
_entity.type
_entity.pdbx_description
1 polymer ?
#
loop_
_entity_poly.entity_id
_entity_poly.type
_entity_poly.pdbx_seq_one_letter_code
_entity_poly.pdbx_strand_id
1 'polypeptide(L)'
;MSSDLKNLIKTKKSETEKKDKRGPRTAHQFLAVDIAESFGKIKSRRDVAVLMNICKKYPDIFVRRVWGIVKEKNIGNKMAYFLAIIKNMNEEEKQEKLRNLKIIFIGTSNFAVPALQKLKENNFNIISVITQPDKPIGRKKILTPPPIKNKALEYNLPVLQPTQISEFTERIKQLNPDLIVMVSYGQIIPKEIIDIPNYGTLNIHPSILPKYRGSSPIQSAILNQDKQTGVTVMLVDEKMDHGPILSTKRVKTYNRDYSTLHNELAELGAILLLKVISQHITGQLSAKEQNHKKTTFTKILERDDGKIDWSKKVEKIEAQIRAYRPWPGTWCYTDSSKKIKIIKATINETESKNKNFGKIINSPANGKMIVLCKKGSLVIEELQLEGKNKITGEEFLRGNNNIITLV
;
A
#
# COMPACT_ATOMS: atom_id res chain seq x y z
N MET A 1 -42.20 -7.68 30.44
CA MET A 1 -41.51 -8.09 31.69
C MET A 1 -42.51 -8.89 32.50
N SER A 2 -42.07 -10.00 33.10
CA SER A 2 -42.87 -10.65 34.15
C SER A 2 -43.12 -9.67 35.31
N SER A 3 -44.21 -9.86 36.04
CA SER A 3 -44.53 -9.10 37.26
C SER A 3 -43.37 -9.09 38.26
N ASP A 4 -42.68 -10.21 38.37
CA ASP A 4 -41.61 -10.44 39.34
C ASP A 4 -40.35 -9.63 39.02
N LEU A 5 -39.98 -9.52 37.74
CA LEU A 5 -38.80 -8.75 37.32
C LEU A 5 -39.05 -7.24 37.39
N LYS A 6 -40.29 -6.80 37.10
CA LYS A 6 -40.69 -5.38 37.30
C LYS A 6 -40.61 -4.99 38.76
N ASN A 7 -41.14 -5.83 39.65
CA ASN A 7 -41.11 -5.58 41.08
C ASN A 7 -39.67 -5.60 41.61
N LEU A 8 -38.85 -6.58 41.19
CA LEU A 8 -37.45 -6.65 41.58
C LEU A 8 -36.66 -5.39 41.17
N ILE A 9 -36.81 -4.94 39.92
CA ILE A 9 -36.14 -3.72 39.43
C ILE A 9 -36.65 -2.49 40.19
N LYS A 10 -37.95 -2.38 40.46
CA LYS A 10 -38.54 -1.24 41.17
C LYS A 10 -38.09 -1.19 42.64
N THR A 11 -38.09 -2.33 43.33
CA THR A 11 -37.62 -2.45 44.72
C THR A 11 -36.14 -2.13 44.82
N LYS A 12 -35.31 -2.70 43.93
CA LYS A 12 -33.86 -2.51 43.95
C LYS A 12 -33.42 -1.11 43.56
N LYS A 13 -34.14 -0.46 42.64
CA LYS A 13 -33.92 0.96 42.30
C LYS A 13 -34.20 1.87 43.49
N SER A 14 -35.25 1.57 44.27
CA SER A 14 -35.53 2.32 45.51
C SER A 14 -34.50 2.07 46.62
N GLU A 15 -33.94 0.86 46.71
CA GLU A 15 -32.88 0.51 47.68
C GLU A 15 -31.53 1.15 47.34
N THR A 16 -31.20 1.28 46.05
CA THR A 16 -29.98 1.94 45.57
C THR A 16 -30.07 3.46 45.66
N GLU A 17 -31.24 4.05 45.37
CA GLU A 17 -31.48 5.49 45.56
C GLU A 17 -31.42 5.90 47.04
N LYS A 18 -31.80 5.02 47.98
CA LYS A 18 -31.68 5.26 49.43
C LYS A 18 -30.27 5.05 50.00
N LYS A 19 -29.37 4.35 49.30
CA LYS A 19 -28.06 3.93 49.84
C LYS A 19 -26.85 4.76 49.38
N ASP A 20 -26.96 5.68 48.42
CA ASP A 20 -25.77 6.31 47.83
C ASP A 20 -25.74 7.85 47.84
N LYS A 21 -24.76 8.42 48.55
CA LYS A 21 -24.36 9.84 48.46
C LYS A 21 -23.39 10.12 47.29
N ARG A 22 -23.09 9.14 46.42
CA ARG A 22 -22.00 9.22 45.41
C ARG A 22 -22.43 9.39 43.95
N GLY A 23 -23.68 9.76 43.71
CA GLY A 23 -24.15 10.22 42.39
C GLY A 23 -24.70 9.13 41.47
N PRO A 24 -25.34 9.53 40.35
CA PRO A 24 -26.21 8.65 39.58
C PRO A 24 -25.46 7.51 38.85
N ARG A 25 -24.18 7.68 38.52
CA ARG A 25 -23.41 6.63 37.82
C ARG A 25 -23.24 5.38 38.68
N THR A 26 -22.81 5.49 39.94
CA THR A 26 -22.58 4.35 40.85
C THR A 26 -23.86 3.57 41.15
N ALA A 27 -25.00 4.24 41.34
CA ALA A 27 -26.29 3.58 41.54
C ALA A 27 -26.67 2.66 40.36
N HIS A 28 -26.40 3.07 39.12
CA HIS A 28 -26.64 2.24 37.94
C HIS A 28 -25.66 1.05 37.83
N GLN A 29 -24.44 1.19 38.35
CA GLN A 29 -23.47 0.09 38.40
C GLN A 29 -23.92 -0.99 39.39
N PHE A 30 -24.42 -0.60 40.57
CA PHE A 30 -25.00 -1.53 41.54
C PHE A 30 -26.27 -2.20 41.01
N LEU A 31 -27.15 -1.45 40.34
CA LEU A 31 -28.34 -2.00 39.71
C LEU A 31 -27.98 -3.03 38.62
N ALA A 32 -26.93 -2.77 37.83
CA ALA A 32 -26.44 -3.72 36.83
C ALA A 32 -25.86 -5.00 37.45
N VAL A 33 -25.20 -4.90 38.62
CA VAL A 33 -24.69 -6.03 39.40
C VAL A 33 -25.83 -6.87 39.98
N ASP A 34 -26.83 -6.25 40.61
CA ASP A 34 -27.99 -6.96 41.18
C ASP A 34 -28.84 -7.65 40.10
N ILE A 35 -28.92 -7.04 38.91
CA ILE A 35 -29.58 -7.63 37.73
C ILE A 35 -28.75 -8.78 37.16
N ALA A 36 -27.42 -8.69 37.16
CA ALA A 36 -26.51 -9.77 36.76
C ALA A 36 -26.65 -11.00 37.67
N GLU A 37 -26.79 -10.82 38.98
CA GLU A 37 -27.04 -11.90 39.94
C GLU A 37 -28.45 -12.51 39.79
N SER A 38 -29.40 -11.73 39.25
CA SER A 38 -30.77 -12.17 38.95
C SER A 38 -30.90 -13.00 37.66
N PHE A 39 -29.80 -13.25 36.91
CA PHE A 39 -29.80 -14.05 35.68
C PHE A 39 -30.37 -15.46 35.86
N GLY A 40 -30.32 -16.02 37.07
CA GLY A 40 -30.98 -17.28 37.40
C GLY A 40 -32.51 -17.29 37.30
N LYS A 41 -33.15 -16.12 37.12
CA LYS A 41 -34.61 -15.95 37.06
C LYS A 41 -35.12 -15.59 35.66
N ILE A 42 -34.29 -15.65 34.62
CA ILE A 42 -34.68 -15.36 33.23
C ILE A 42 -35.60 -16.48 32.73
N LYS A 43 -36.89 -16.17 32.57
CA LYS A 43 -37.92 -17.14 32.15
C LYS A 43 -38.55 -16.83 30.79
N SER A 44 -38.29 -15.66 30.18
CA SER A 44 -38.94 -15.27 28.92
C SER A 44 -38.06 -14.46 27.94
N ARG A 45 -38.44 -14.46 26.66
CA ARG A 45 -37.82 -13.63 25.60
C ARG A 45 -37.91 -12.12 25.88
N ARG A 46 -38.92 -11.67 26.63
CA ARG A 46 -39.08 -10.25 27.00
C ARG A 46 -38.07 -9.82 28.08
N ASP A 47 -37.65 -10.73 28.96
CA ASP A 47 -36.66 -10.43 30.00
C ASP A 47 -35.25 -10.28 29.38
N VAL A 48 -34.98 -11.04 28.31
CA VAL A 48 -33.77 -10.89 27.48
C VAL A 48 -33.72 -9.51 26.83
N ALA A 49 -34.82 -9.01 26.27
CA ALA A 49 -34.85 -7.69 25.61
C ALA A 49 -34.55 -6.52 26.57
N VAL A 50 -35.00 -6.63 27.84
CA VAL A 50 -34.73 -5.63 28.87
C VAL A 50 -33.26 -5.65 29.29
N LEU A 51 -32.70 -6.84 29.47
CA LEU A 51 -31.27 -7.02 29.73
C LEU A 51 -30.41 -6.44 28.60
N MET A 52 -30.80 -6.66 27.34
CA MET A 52 -30.11 -6.12 26.16
C MET A 52 -30.05 -4.58 26.17
N ASN A 53 -31.11 -3.89 26.61
CA ASN A 53 -31.11 -2.43 26.72
C ASN A 53 -30.19 -1.90 27.83
N ILE A 54 -30.02 -2.66 28.91
CA ILE A 54 -29.12 -2.31 30.02
C ILE A 54 -27.66 -2.57 29.62
N CYS A 55 -27.38 -3.68 28.93
CA CYS A 55 -26.05 -4.03 28.40
C CYS A 55 -25.52 -2.96 27.44
N LYS A 56 -26.37 -2.44 26.56
CA LYS A 56 -26.02 -1.35 25.63
C LYS A 56 -25.62 -0.05 26.35
N LYS A 57 -26.11 0.18 27.57
CA LYS A 57 -25.88 1.41 28.31
C LYS A 57 -24.61 1.36 29.18
N TYR A 58 -24.17 0.16 29.59
CA TYR A 58 -23.03 -0.03 30.51
C TYR A 58 -22.24 -1.33 30.21
N PRO A 59 -21.43 -1.37 29.13
CA PRO A 59 -20.80 -2.60 28.63
C PRO A 59 -19.69 -3.17 29.56
N ASP A 60 -18.86 -2.32 30.15
CA ASP A 60 -17.67 -2.74 30.93
C ASP A 60 -17.99 -3.56 32.19
N ILE A 61 -19.13 -3.28 32.81
CA ILE A 61 -19.57 -3.93 34.06
C ILE A 61 -20.10 -5.33 33.77
N PHE A 62 -20.74 -5.49 32.62
CA PHE A 62 -21.39 -6.73 32.23
C PHE A 62 -20.36 -7.80 31.83
N VAL A 63 -19.31 -7.41 31.11
CA VAL A 63 -18.24 -8.31 30.65
C VAL A 63 -17.48 -8.94 31.84
N ARG A 64 -17.19 -8.18 32.91
CA ARG A 64 -16.37 -8.66 34.03
C ARG A 64 -17.08 -9.63 34.98
N ARG A 65 -18.41 -9.55 35.16
CA ARG A 65 -19.15 -10.33 36.18
C ARG A 65 -20.11 -11.38 35.61
N VAL A 66 -20.69 -11.16 34.42
CA VAL A 66 -21.67 -12.11 33.83
C VAL A 66 -20.98 -13.35 33.24
N TRP A 67 -19.70 -13.23 32.87
CA TRP A 67 -18.88 -14.32 32.37
C TRP A 67 -18.83 -15.54 33.31
N GLY A 68 -18.82 -15.33 34.64
CA GLY A 68 -18.85 -16.41 35.63
C GLY A 68 -20.18 -17.16 35.68
N ILE A 69 -21.29 -16.42 35.62
CA ILE A 69 -22.65 -16.96 35.77
C ILE A 69 -23.09 -17.76 34.53
N VAL A 70 -22.69 -17.31 33.34
CA VAL A 70 -23.05 -17.99 32.07
C VAL A 70 -22.31 -19.33 31.94
N LYS A 71 -21.09 -19.43 32.50
CA LYS A 71 -20.27 -20.66 32.49
C LYS A 71 -20.88 -21.78 33.34
N GLU A 72 -21.52 -21.45 34.47
CA GLU A 72 -22.12 -22.42 35.39
C GLU A 72 -23.45 -23.02 34.90
N LYS A 73 -24.23 -22.31 34.07
CA LYS A 73 -25.63 -22.69 33.77
C LYS A 73 -25.87 -23.43 32.44
N ASN A 74 -24.80 -23.80 31.73
CA ASN A 74 -24.80 -24.61 30.50
C ASN A 74 -25.94 -24.29 29.50
N ILE A 75 -26.14 -23.00 29.22
CA ILE A 75 -27.14 -22.53 28.26
C ILE A 75 -26.52 -22.67 26.86
N GLY A 76 -27.00 -23.63 26.05
CA GLY A 76 -26.51 -23.98 24.71
C GLY A 76 -26.55 -22.85 23.65
N ASN A 77 -26.87 -23.15 22.37
CA ASN A 77 -26.74 -22.31 21.14
C ASN A 77 -27.02 -20.78 21.18
N LYS A 78 -27.54 -20.21 22.28
CA LYS A 78 -27.53 -18.77 22.60
C LYS A 78 -26.15 -18.21 22.97
N MET A 79 -25.20 -19.03 23.44
CA MET A 79 -23.81 -18.61 23.67
C MET A 79 -23.13 -18.18 22.37
N ALA A 80 -23.37 -18.87 21.25
CA ALA A 80 -22.85 -18.49 19.94
C ALA A 80 -23.42 -17.14 19.46
N TYR A 81 -24.71 -16.90 19.72
CA TYR A 81 -25.37 -15.63 19.38
C TYR A 81 -24.90 -14.47 20.27
N PHE A 82 -24.71 -14.72 21.57
CA PHE A 82 -24.15 -13.77 22.53
C PHE A 82 -22.66 -13.46 22.25
N LEU A 83 -21.85 -14.47 21.90
CA LEU A 83 -20.46 -14.31 21.47
C LEU A 83 -20.35 -13.62 20.10
N ALA A 84 -21.29 -13.85 19.17
CA ALA A 84 -21.35 -13.14 17.89
C ALA A 84 -21.71 -11.67 18.08
N ILE A 85 -22.61 -11.36 19.02
CA ILE A 85 -22.97 -9.98 19.38
C ILE A 85 -21.83 -9.28 20.12
N ILE A 86 -21.17 -9.92 21.09
CA ILE A 86 -19.98 -9.33 21.75
C ILE A 86 -18.81 -9.15 20.77
N LYS A 87 -18.60 -10.10 19.84
CA LYS A 87 -17.61 -9.92 18.76
C LYS A 87 -17.96 -8.72 17.87
N ASN A 88 -19.22 -8.57 17.47
CA ASN A 88 -19.66 -7.47 16.62
C ASN A 88 -19.75 -6.12 17.35
N MET A 89 -20.03 -6.10 18.66
CA MET A 89 -20.03 -4.87 19.49
C MET A 89 -18.61 -4.28 19.59
N ASN A 90 -17.58 -5.11 19.66
CA ASN A 90 -16.18 -4.65 19.58
C ASN A 90 -15.81 -4.20 18.15
N GLU A 91 -16.43 -4.77 17.11
CA GLU A 91 -16.16 -4.36 15.73
C GLU A 91 -16.74 -2.97 15.43
N GLU A 92 -17.93 -2.62 15.93
CA GLU A 92 -18.48 -1.28 15.70
C GLU A 92 -17.62 -0.17 16.34
N GLU A 93 -17.15 -0.39 17.57
CA GLU A 93 -16.18 0.51 18.25
C GLU A 93 -14.82 0.56 17.54
N LYS A 94 -14.32 -0.58 17.04
CA LYS A 94 -13.10 -0.61 16.21
C LYS A 94 -13.30 0.16 14.92
N GLN A 95 -14.43 -0.01 14.25
CA GLN A 95 -14.74 0.70 13.01
C GLN A 95 -14.94 2.19 13.27
N GLU A 96 -15.55 2.57 14.39
CA GLU A 96 -15.64 3.97 14.82
C GLU A 96 -14.26 4.56 15.10
N LYS A 97 -13.40 3.84 15.84
CA LYS A 97 -12.01 4.24 16.07
C LYS A 97 -11.24 4.42 14.76
N LEU A 98 -11.41 3.51 13.80
CA LEU A 98 -10.77 3.59 12.48
C LEU A 98 -11.32 4.76 11.64
N ARG A 99 -12.63 5.03 11.70
CA ARG A 99 -13.25 6.17 11.02
C ARG A 99 -12.83 7.50 11.62
N ASN A 100 -12.64 7.58 12.93
CA ASN A 100 -12.25 8.79 13.62
C ASN A 100 -10.73 9.08 13.56
N LEU A 101 -9.94 8.11 13.10
CA LEU A 101 -8.49 8.21 12.96
C LEU A 101 -8.13 9.34 11.99
N LYS A 102 -7.48 10.40 12.51
CA LYS A 102 -7.01 11.52 11.69
C LYS A 102 -5.78 11.10 10.90
N ILE A 103 -5.95 10.96 9.59
CA ILE A 103 -4.88 10.55 8.69
C ILE A 103 -4.37 11.73 7.88
N ILE A 104 -3.05 11.93 7.88
CA ILE A 104 -2.38 12.70 6.83
C ILE A 104 -1.82 11.72 5.80
N PHE A 105 -2.18 11.93 4.54
CA PHE A 105 -1.65 11.14 3.44
C PHE A 105 -0.53 11.93 2.72
N ILE A 106 0.65 11.33 2.59
CA ILE A 106 1.81 11.94 1.95
C ILE A 106 2.17 11.12 0.71
N GLY A 107 2.08 11.70 -0.48
CA GLY A 107 2.45 10.99 -1.69
C GLY A 107 2.48 11.86 -2.94
N THR A 108 3.02 11.34 -4.04
CA THR A 108 3.21 12.16 -5.26
C THR A 108 2.94 11.40 -6.54
N SER A 109 3.48 10.20 -6.68
CA SER A 109 3.41 9.46 -7.95
C SER A 109 2.07 8.74 -8.17
N ASN A 110 1.87 8.20 -9.38
CA ASN A 110 0.76 7.32 -9.69
C ASN A 110 0.72 6.06 -8.81
N PHE A 111 1.86 5.62 -8.25
CA PHE A 111 1.90 4.49 -7.32
C PHE A 111 1.11 4.75 -6.04
N ALA A 112 1.02 6.01 -5.61
CA ALA A 112 0.33 6.41 -4.39
C ALA A 112 -1.20 6.54 -4.57
N VAL A 113 -1.67 6.74 -5.80
CA VAL A 113 -3.08 7.04 -6.10
C VAL A 113 -4.04 5.95 -5.58
N PRO A 114 -3.80 4.65 -5.84
CA PRO A 114 -4.69 3.59 -5.34
C PRO A 114 -4.83 3.57 -3.81
N ALA A 115 -3.76 3.90 -3.08
CA ALA A 115 -3.79 3.94 -1.62
C ALA A 115 -4.70 5.06 -1.10
N LEU A 116 -4.59 6.27 -1.68
CA LEU A 116 -5.47 7.39 -1.34
C LEU A 116 -6.94 7.06 -1.65
N GLN A 117 -7.20 6.48 -2.83
CA GLN A 117 -8.55 6.08 -3.26
C GLN A 117 -9.18 5.09 -2.28
N LYS A 118 -8.47 4.00 -1.96
CA LYS A 118 -9.00 2.97 -1.05
C LYS A 118 -9.25 3.49 0.36
N LEU A 119 -8.38 4.36 0.88
CA LEU A 119 -8.64 5.01 2.18
C LEU A 119 -9.95 5.82 2.12
N LYS A 120 -10.14 6.62 1.06
CA LYS A 120 -11.36 7.42 0.90
C LYS A 120 -12.62 6.55 0.72
N GLU A 121 -12.56 5.52 -0.12
CA GLU A 121 -13.64 4.57 -0.38
C GLU A 121 -14.07 3.79 0.87
N ASN A 122 -13.15 3.60 1.82
CA ASN A 122 -13.42 2.92 3.10
C ASN A 122 -13.67 3.92 4.25
N ASN A 123 -14.03 5.16 3.92
CA ASN A 123 -14.44 6.19 4.88
C ASN A 123 -13.40 6.53 5.97
N PHE A 124 -12.11 6.37 5.66
CA PHE A 124 -11.05 6.87 6.55
C PHE A 124 -11.05 8.41 6.56
N ASN A 125 -10.82 9.00 7.74
CA ASN A 125 -10.77 10.44 7.92
C ASN A 125 -9.41 11.01 7.50
N ILE A 126 -9.26 11.23 6.19
CA ILE A 126 -8.09 11.91 5.62
C ILE A 126 -8.25 13.42 5.85
N ILE A 127 -7.50 13.98 6.79
CA ILE A 127 -7.61 15.40 7.18
C ILE A 127 -6.77 16.33 6.30
N SER A 128 -5.73 15.81 5.64
CA SER A 128 -4.92 16.55 4.69
C SER A 128 -4.12 15.60 3.79
N VAL A 129 -3.84 16.05 2.58
CA VAL A 129 -2.93 15.42 1.64
C VAL A 129 -1.70 16.31 1.47
N ILE A 130 -0.49 15.74 1.56
CA ILE A 130 0.77 16.42 1.31
C ILE A 130 1.39 15.83 0.04
N THR A 131 1.77 16.67 -0.90
CA THR A 131 2.37 16.25 -2.17
C THR A 131 3.44 17.23 -2.63
N GLN A 132 4.27 16.85 -3.60
CA GLN A 132 5.28 17.75 -4.16
C GLN A 132 4.61 18.96 -4.84
N PRO A 133 5.30 20.10 -4.99
CA PRO A 133 4.83 21.20 -5.82
C PRO A 133 4.57 20.77 -7.27
N ASP A 134 3.71 21.52 -7.95
CA ASP A 134 3.48 21.34 -9.39
C ASP A 134 4.80 21.56 -10.15
N LYS A 135 5.06 20.73 -11.18
CA LYS A 135 6.31 20.78 -11.93
C LYS A 135 6.04 20.97 -13.43
N PRO A 136 6.90 21.69 -14.15
CA PRO A 136 6.82 21.76 -15.60
C PRO A 136 7.14 20.40 -16.21
N ILE A 137 6.19 19.84 -16.99
CA ILE A 137 6.35 18.53 -17.63
C ILE A 137 6.39 18.68 -19.16
N GLY A 138 7.18 17.80 -19.79
CA GLY A 138 7.28 17.70 -21.24
C GLY A 138 8.05 18.84 -21.90
N ARG A 139 8.12 18.81 -23.24
CA ARG A 139 8.88 19.82 -24.02
C ARG A 139 8.29 21.23 -23.90
N LYS A 140 6.97 21.33 -23.75
CA LYS A 140 6.25 22.61 -23.59
C LYS A 140 6.30 23.17 -22.16
N LYS A 141 6.94 22.46 -21.22
CA LYS A 141 7.08 22.86 -19.80
C LYS A 141 5.75 23.29 -19.16
N ILE A 142 4.67 22.59 -19.48
CA ILE A 142 3.35 22.90 -18.92
C ILE A 142 3.39 22.57 -17.44
N LEU A 143 3.06 23.56 -16.60
CA LEU A 143 2.98 23.36 -15.17
C LEU A 143 1.88 22.34 -14.88
N THR A 144 2.27 21.18 -14.38
CA THR A 144 1.39 20.02 -14.24
C THR A 144 1.34 19.61 -12.77
N PRO A 145 0.15 19.50 -12.18
CA PRO A 145 -0.01 19.02 -10.81
C PRO A 145 0.36 17.54 -10.69
N PRO A 146 0.90 17.09 -9.54
CA PRO A 146 1.12 15.67 -9.30
C PRO A 146 -0.19 14.87 -9.34
N PRO A 147 -0.16 13.58 -9.74
CA PRO A 147 -1.34 12.71 -9.71
C PRO A 147 -2.11 12.72 -8.39
N ILE A 148 -1.39 12.76 -7.25
CA ILE A 148 -2.01 12.83 -5.92
C ILE A 148 -2.79 14.11 -5.70
N LYS A 149 -2.32 15.26 -6.19
CA LYS A 149 -3.05 16.53 -6.09
C LYS A 149 -4.38 16.44 -6.83
N ASN A 150 -4.36 15.96 -8.07
CA ASN A 150 -5.59 15.82 -8.87
C ASN A 150 -6.61 14.93 -8.14
N LYS A 151 -6.16 13.76 -7.65
CA LYS A 151 -7.04 12.84 -6.94
C LYS A 151 -7.57 13.42 -5.62
N ALA A 152 -6.75 14.16 -4.88
CA ALA A 152 -7.17 14.81 -3.64
C ALA A 152 -8.24 15.90 -3.89
N LEU A 153 -8.07 16.70 -4.95
CA LEU A 153 -9.05 17.71 -5.36
C LEU A 153 -10.38 17.09 -5.79
N GLU A 154 -10.36 15.98 -6.54
CA GLU A 154 -11.59 15.21 -6.87
C GLU A 154 -12.38 14.78 -5.62
N TYR A 155 -11.69 14.52 -4.51
CA TYR A 155 -12.30 14.13 -3.24
C TYR A 155 -12.54 15.30 -2.27
N ASN A 156 -12.30 16.54 -2.71
CA ASN A 156 -12.37 17.75 -1.88
C ASN A 156 -11.51 17.66 -0.61
N LEU A 157 -10.33 17.04 -0.71
CA LEU A 157 -9.38 16.93 0.40
C LEU A 157 -8.45 18.16 0.42
N PRO A 158 -8.12 18.71 1.61
CA PRO A 158 -7.11 19.76 1.71
C PRO A 158 -5.75 19.29 1.18
N VAL A 159 -5.08 20.12 0.38
CA VAL A 159 -3.78 19.81 -0.21
C VAL A 159 -2.72 20.79 0.26
N LEU A 160 -1.58 20.27 0.72
CA LEU A 160 -0.39 21.01 1.11
C LEU A 160 0.75 20.64 0.14
N GLN A 161 1.46 21.65 -0.38
CA GLN A 161 2.57 21.46 -1.33
C GLN A 161 3.84 22.20 -0.88
N PRO A 162 4.44 21.83 0.26
CA PRO A 162 5.68 22.45 0.69
C PRO A 162 6.80 22.16 -0.32
N THR A 163 7.73 23.11 -0.46
CA THR A 163 8.96 22.86 -1.23
C THR A 163 9.83 21.85 -0.48
N GLN A 164 9.98 22.04 0.83
CA GLN A 164 10.57 21.06 1.76
C GLN A 164 9.57 20.74 2.87
N ILE A 165 9.29 19.46 3.11
CA ILE A 165 8.27 19.08 4.09
C ILE A 165 8.56 19.59 5.52
N SER A 166 9.84 19.80 5.85
CA SER A 166 10.28 20.39 7.12
C SER A 166 9.67 21.77 7.39
N GLU A 167 9.39 22.56 6.35
CA GLU A 167 8.73 23.87 6.45
C GLU A 167 7.33 23.76 7.07
N PHE A 168 6.70 22.59 6.96
CA PHE A 168 5.33 22.34 7.39
C PHE A 168 5.26 21.56 8.71
N THR A 169 6.38 21.37 9.41
CA THR A 169 6.43 20.63 10.69
C THR A 169 5.39 21.13 11.70
N GLU A 170 5.37 22.44 11.98
CA GLU A 170 4.42 23.02 12.94
C GLU A 170 2.97 22.91 12.47
N ARG A 171 2.73 23.05 11.15
CA ARG A 171 1.39 22.87 10.57
C ARG A 171 0.91 21.42 10.76
N ILE A 172 1.79 20.43 10.55
CA ILE A 172 1.47 19.01 10.74
C ILE A 172 1.21 18.71 12.22
N LYS A 173 2.00 19.29 13.15
CA LYS A 173 1.74 19.17 14.59
C LYS A 173 0.36 19.73 14.98
N GLN A 174 -0.01 20.90 14.46
CA GLN A 174 -1.31 21.53 14.71
C GLN A 174 -2.48 20.70 14.18
N LEU A 175 -2.29 20.00 13.06
CA LEU A 175 -3.29 19.07 12.53
C LEU A 175 -3.53 17.86 13.45
N ASN A 176 -2.56 17.56 14.34
CA ASN A 176 -2.60 16.48 15.33
C ASN A 176 -3.07 15.14 14.71
N PRO A 177 -2.34 14.62 13.71
CA PRO A 177 -2.68 13.34 13.07
C PRO A 177 -2.48 12.18 14.04
N ASP A 178 -3.38 11.19 13.98
CA ASP A 178 -3.20 9.93 14.69
C ASP A 178 -2.27 8.99 13.92
N LEU A 179 -2.27 9.10 12.58
CA LEU A 179 -1.51 8.27 11.65
C LEU A 179 -1.05 9.10 10.45
N ILE A 180 0.19 8.87 10.01
CA ILE A 180 0.67 9.36 8.70
C ILE A 180 0.83 8.16 7.78
N VAL A 181 0.31 8.26 6.55
CA VAL A 181 0.51 7.27 5.48
C VAL A 181 1.33 7.91 4.38
N MET A 182 2.55 7.41 4.20
CA MET A 182 3.49 7.85 3.17
C MET A 182 3.56 6.85 2.02
N VAL A 183 3.52 7.33 0.78
CA VAL A 183 3.69 6.51 -0.42
C VAL A 183 4.37 7.33 -1.51
N SER A 184 5.60 6.98 -1.89
CA SER A 184 6.29 7.55 -3.06
C SER A 184 6.27 9.10 -3.10
N TYR A 185 6.76 9.73 -2.03
CA TYR A 185 6.78 11.19 -1.86
C TYR A 185 8.01 11.87 -2.45
N GLY A 186 9.18 11.21 -2.37
CA GLY A 186 10.42 11.69 -3.00
C GLY A 186 11.26 12.67 -2.17
N GLN A 187 10.89 12.96 -0.92
CA GLN A 187 11.72 13.67 0.05
C GLN A 187 11.95 12.79 1.29
N ILE A 188 13.08 13.00 1.96
CA ILE A 188 13.34 12.45 3.29
C ILE A 188 12.45 13.18 4.29
N ILE A 189 11.76 12.44 5.15
CA ILE A 189 10.89 13.00 6.18
C ILE A 189 11.75 13.20 7.45
N PRO A 190 11.81 14.41 8.03
CA PRO A 190 12.48 14.65 9.30
C PRO A 190 11.87 13.82 10.43
N LYS A 191 12.70 13.43 11.41
CA LYS A 191 12.27 12.67 12.61
C LYS A 191 11.13 13.38 13.34
N GLU A 192 11.19 14.71 13.40
CA GLU A 192 10.21 15.58 14.05
C GLU A 192 8.82 15.48 13.43
N ILE A 193 8.71 14.99 12.18
CA ILE A 193 7.43 14.71 11.51
C ILE A 193 7.06 13.23 11.66
N ILE A 194 8.04 12.32 11.53
CA ILE A 194 7.84 10.87 11.63
C ILE A 194 7.18 10.49 12.96
N ASP A 195 7.58 11.15 14.04
CA ASP A 195 7.19 10.84 15.42
C ASP A 195 5.91 11.56 15.90
N ILE A 196 5.33 12.46 15.09
CA ILE A 196 4.10 13.18 15.45
C ILE A 196 2.92 12.21 15.71
N PRO A 197 2.58 11.29 14.79
CA PRO A 197 1.44 10.40 14.97
C PRO A 197 1.68 9.32 16.04
N ASN A 198 0.74 9.17 16.98
CA ASN A 198 0.81 8.15 18.02
C ASN A 198 0.86 6.71 17.47
N TYR A 199 0.24 6.47 16.30
CA TYR A 199 0.29 5.17 15.62
C TYR A 199 1.44 5.06 14.61
N GLY A 200 2.31 6.07 14.56
CA GLY A 200 3.50 6.12 13.73
C GLY A 200 3.23 6.56 12.29
N THR A 201 4.31 6.62 11.52
CA THR A 201 4.28 6.90 10.10
C THR A 201 4.44 5.60 9.32
N LEU A 202 3.49 5.26 8.47
CA LEU A 202 3.52 4.07 7.63
C LEU A 202 4.06 4.39 6.25
N ASN A 203 4.81 3.47 5.65
CA ASN A 203 5.19 3.53 4.23
C ASN A 203 4.74 2.28 3.48
N ILE A 204 4.30 2.44 2.23
CA ILE A 204 4.11 1.35 1.28
C ILE A 204 5.33 1.29 0.36
N HIS A 205 6.14 0.24 0.52
CA HIS A 205 7.35 0.02 -0.28
C HIS A 205 7.15 -1.11 -1.31
N PRO A 206 7.39 -0.90 -2.62
CA PRO A 206 7.16 -1.90 -3.66
C PRO A 206 8.29 -2.94 -3.79
N SER A 207 8.67 -3.53 -2.66
CA SER A 207 9.57 -4.67 -2.62
C SER A 207 9.21 -5.65 -1.49
N ILE A 208 9.95 -6.76 -1.42
CA ILE A 208 9.96 -7.65 -0.28
C ILE A 208 11.13 -7.25 0.61
N LEU A 209 10.90 -6.32 1.54
CA LEU A 209 11.95 -5.85 2.45
C LEU A 209 12.54 -7.01 3.28
N PRO A 210 13.85 -7.01 3.58
CA PRO A 210 14.80 -5.90 3.44
C PRO A 210 15.46 -5.73 2.06
N LYS A 211 15.08 -6.52 1.04
CA LYS A 211 15.64 -6.34 -0.31
C LYS A 211 15.12 -5.05 -0.96
N TYR A 212 15.98 -4.41 -1.73
CA TYR A 212 15.66 -3.27 -2.58
C TYR A 212 15.15 -2.04 -1.84
N ARG A 213 15.83 -1.61 -0.79
CA ARG A 213 15.62 -0.28 -0.20
C ARG A 213 15.96 0.80 -1.23
N GLY A 214 15.23 1.91 -1.25
CA GLY A 214 15.48 3.06 -2.12
C GLY A 214 14.53 3.20 -3.32
N SER A 215 14.98 3.93 -4.32
CA SER A 215 14.10 4.59 -5.30
C SER A 215 13.57 3.74 -6.46
N SER A 216 14.18 2.60 -6.78
CA SER A 216 13.82 1.80 -7.98
C SER A 216 13.64 0.29 -7.73
N PRO A 217 12.87 -0.13 -6.72
CA PRO A 217 12.73 -1.55 -6.36
C PRO A 217 12.07 -2.41 -7.44
N ILE A 218 11.06 -1.88 -8.13
CA ILE A 218 10.33 -2.61 -9.18
C ILE A 218 11.25 -2.92 -10.35
N GLN A 219 11.98 -1.91 -10.85
CA GLN A 219 12.96 -2.08 -11.92
C GLN A 219 14.05 -3.05 -11.50
N SER A 220 14.56 -2.92 -10.28
CA SER A 220 15.63 -3.78 -9.75
C SER A 220 15.21 -5.25 -9.69
N ALA A 221 13.99 -5.54 -9.26
CA ALA A 221 13.46 -6.91 -9.25
C ALA A 221 13.38 -7.51 -10.66
N ILE A 222 12.97 -6.71 -11.66
CA ILE A 222 12.91 -7.14 -13.06
C ILE A 222 14.31 -7.38 -13.64
N LEU A 223 15.25 -6.44 -13.44
CA LEU A 223 16.63 -6.53 -13.93
C LEU A 223 17.37 -7.75 -13.35
N ASN A 224 17.14 -8.02 -12.07
CA ASN A 224 17.68 -9.19 -11.40
C ASN A 224 16.99 -10.50 -11.78
N GLN A 225 15.90 -10.41 -12.56
CA GLN A 225 15.09 -11.55 -13.00
C GLN A 225 14.58 -12.36 -11.79
N ASP A 226 14.20 -11.64 -10.72
CA ASP A 226 13.63 -12.28 -9.55
C ASP A 226 12.35 -13.02 -9.93
N LYS A 227 12.14 -14.20 -9.35
CA LYS A 227 10.92 -14.98 -9.59
C LYS A 227 9.69 -14.34 -8.94
N GLN A 228 9.92 -13.54 -7.88
CA GLN A 228 8.90 -12.90 -7.09
C GLN A 228 9.36 -11.53 -6.61
N THR A 229 8.41 -10.60 -6.54
CA THR A 229 8.53 -9.34 -5.82
C THR A 229 7.30 -9.18 -4.93
N GLY A 230 7.07 -8.00 -4.39
CA GLY A 230 5.95 -7.76 -3.51
C GLY A 230 5.84 -6.32 -3.10
N VAL A 231 4.98 -6.13 -2.10
CA VAL A 231 4.79 -4.87 -1.42
C VAL A 231 4.88 -5.11 0.07
N THR A 232 5.59 -4.23 0.75
CA THR A 232 5.74 -4.21 2.21
C THR A 232 5.13 -2.93 2.76
N VAL A 233 4.29 -3.07 3.78
CA VAL A 233 3.90 -1.94 4.64
C VAL A 233 4.79 -2.00 5.87
N MET A 234 5.44 -0.88 6.17
CA MET A 234 6.42 -0.75 7.26
C MET A 234 6.18 0.53 8.05
N LEU A 235 6.71 0.56 9.28
CA LEU A 235 6.90 1.80 10.02
C LEU A 235 8.14 2.52 9.46
N VAL A 236 8.04 3.83 9.33
CA VAL A 236 9.14 4.69 8.90
C VAL A 236 10.01 5.05 10.10
N ASP A 237 11.31 5.07 9.89
CA ASP A 237 12.29 5.67 10.78
C ASP A 237 13.18 6.64 9.96
N GLU A 238 14.22 7.18 10.58
CA GLU A 238 15.12 8.18 9.96
C GLU A 238 15.92 7.61 8.78
N LYS A 239 16.00 6.29 8.64
CA LYS A 239 16.81 5.62 7.62
C LYS A 239 15.94 5.15 6.46
N MET A 240 16.46 5.28 5.26
CA MET A 240 15.76 4.92 4.02
C MET A 240 15.29 3.46 4.03
N ASP A 241 13.95 3.27 4.00
CA ASP A 241 13.24 1.98 4.00
C ASP A 241 13.76 0.97 5.04
N HIS A 242 14.22 1.47 6.18
CA HIS A 242 14.91 0.68 7.21
C HIS A 242 13.98 0.07 8.25
N GLY A 243 12.96 0.83 8.65
CA GLY A 243 12.14 0.55 9.82
C GLY A 243 11.35 -0.75 9.80
N PRO A 244 10.70 -1.08 10.93
CA PRO A 244 10.05 -2.37 11.16
C PRO A 244 8.95 -2.70 10.15
N ILE A 245 8.89 -3.96 9.71
CA ILE A 245 7.88 -4.46 8.78
C ILE A 245 6.60 -4.82 9.53
N LEU A 246 5.47 -4.29 9.08
CA LEU A 246 4.14 -4.67 9.58
C LEU A 246 3.57 -5.83 8.76
N SER A 247 3.62 -5.74 7.42
CA SER A 247 3.13 -6.82 6.58
C SER A 247 3.75 -6.80 5.19
N THR A 248 3.80 -7.97 4.55
CA THR A 248 4.32 -8.13 3.19
C THR A 248 3.42 -9.04 2.38
N LYS A 249 3.13 -8.65 1.13
CA LYS A 249 2.46 -9.50 0.13
C LYS A 249 3.38 -9.73 -1.06
N ARG A 250 3.35 -10.95 -1.60
CA ARG A 250 4.22 -11.39 -2.70
C ARG A 250 3.42 -11.60 -3.97
N VAL A 251 4.05 -11.32 -5.09
CA VAL A 251 3.54 -11.58 -6.45
C VAL A 251 4.63 -12.20 -7.30
N LYS A 252 4.25 -12.96 -8.32
CA LYS A 252 5.20 -13.48 -9.31
C LYS A 252 5.64 -12.32 -10.24
N THR A 253 6.90 -12.34 -10.67
CA THR A 253 7.47 -11.27 -11.52
C THR A 253 7.68 -11.72 -12.97
N TYR A 254 7.55 -13.02 -13.25
CA TYR A 254 7.82 -13.61 -14.55
C TYR A 254 7.03 -12.96 -15.69
N ASN A 255 7.70 -12.64 -16.80
CA ASN A 255 7.16 -12.03 -18.03
C ASN A 255 6.37 -10.72 -17.85
N ARG A 256 6.55 -10.02 -16.73
CA ARG A 256 5.91 -8.72 -16.48
C ARG A 256 6.86 -7.58 -16.80
N ASP A 257 6.36 -6.55 -17.46
CA ASP A 257 7.09 -5.30 -17.60
C ASP A 257 6.89 -4.39 -16.37
N TYR A 258 7.64 -3.28 -16.32
CA TYR A 258 7.53 -2.34 -15.22
C TYR A 258 6.11 -1.81 -15.04
N SER A 259 5.43 -1.38 -16.12
CA SER A 259 4.10 -0.77 -16.05
C SER A 259 3.06 -1.72 -15.46
N THR A 260 3.04 -2.98 -15.92
CA THR A 260 2.11 -4.00 -15.42
C THR A 260 2.36 -4.27 -13.94
N LEU A 261 3.62 -4.48 -13.57
CA LEU A 261 4.00 -4.79 -12.20
C LEU A 261 3.80 -3.60 -11.25
N HIS A 262 4.05 -2.39 -11.71
CA HIS A 262 3.79 -1.15 -10.99
C HIS A 262 2.31 -1.04 -10.60
N ASN A 263 1.41 -1.19 -11.57
CA ASN A 263 -0.03 -1.05 -11.32
C ASN A 263 -0.54 -2.13 -10.36
N GLU A 264 -0.12 -3.38 -10.57
CA GLU A 264 -0.50 -4.49 -9.68
C GLU A 264 0.02 -4.30 -8.26
N LEU A 265 1.27 -3.85 -8.09
CA LEU A 265 1.86 -3.59 -6.77
C LEU A 265 1.22 -2.39 -6.07
N ALA A 266 0.83 -1.35 -6.81
CA ALA A 266 0.14 -0.19 -6.25
C ALA A 266 -1.23 -0.59 -5.68
N GLU A 267 -2.01 -1.36 -6.44
CA GLU A 267 -3.31 -1.89 -6.00
C GLU A 267 -3.16 -2.85 -4.81
N LEU A 268 -2.22 -3.79 -4.90
CA LEU A 268 -1.94 -4.73 -3.81
C LEU A 268 -1.48 -4.01 -2.54
N GLY A 269 -0.66 -2.98 -2.70
CA GLY A 269 -0.18 -2.14 -1.60
C GLY A 269 -1.31 -1.40 -0.91
N ALA A 270 -2.22 -0.84 -1.70
CA ALA A 270 -3.41 -0.16 -1.19
C ALA A 270 -4.33 -1.12 -0.41
N ILE A 271 -4.58 -2.33 -0.93
CA ILE A 271 -5.36 -3.37 -0.21
C ILE A 271 -4.66 -3.78 1.09
N LEU A 272 -3.34 -4.00 1.02
CA LEU A 272 -2.55 -4.39 2.18
C LEU A 272 -2.56 -3.30 3.25
N LEU A 273 -2.48 -2.03 2.86
CA LEU A 273 -2.52 -0.88 3.76
C LEU A 273 -3.80 -0.89 4.62
N LEU A 274 -4.98 -1.08 4.03
CA LEU A 274 -6.24 -1.09 4.79
C LEU A 274 -6.22 -2.15 5.89
N LYS A 275 -5.76 -3.35 5.54
CA LYS A 275 -5.61 -4.46 6.50
C LYS A 275 -4.60 -4.09 7.60
N VAL A 276 -3.47 -3.51 7.22
CA VAL A 276 -2.42 -3.14 8.18
C VAL A 276 -2.89 -2.05 9.13
N ILE A 277 -3.55 -1.00 8.65
CA ILE A 277 -4.12 0.05 9.51
C ILE A 277 -5.10 -0.58 10.51
N SER A 278 -6.06 -1.38 10.03
CA SER A 278 -7.04 -2.03 10.90
C SER A 278 -6.37 -2.86 12.01
N GLN A 279 -5.40 -3.71 11.66
CA GLN A 279 -4.75 -4.59 12.62
C GLN A 279 -3.74 -3.87 13.54
N HIS A 280 -3.06 -2.85 13.04
CA HIS A 280 -2.08 -2.05 13.80
C HIS A 280 -2.78 -1.20 14.87
N ILE A 281 -3.83 -0.46 14.49
CA ILE A 281 -4.59 0.41 15.41
C ILE A 281 -5.32 -0.38 16.50
N THR A 282 -5.66 -1.64 16.21
CA THR A 282 -6.35 -2.55 17.15
C THR A 282 -5.40 -3.47 17.93
N GLY A 283 -4.08 -3.32 17.76
CA GLY A 283 -3.08 -4.11 18.48
C GLY A 283 -3.00 -5.58 18.09
N GLN A 284 -3.56 -5.96 16.93
CA GLN A 284 -3.54 -7.32 16.39
C GLN A 284 -2.28 -7.60 15.55
N LEU A 285 -1.50 -6.58 15.24
CA LEU A 285 -0.29 -6.66 14.44
C LEU A 285 0.89 -6.12 15.22
N SER A 286 1.97 -6.92 15.30
CA SER A 286 3.25 -6.46 15.82
C SER A 286 4.23 -6.24 14.67
N ALA A 287 4.93 -5.11 14.72
CA ALA A 287 5.98 -4.81 13.77
C ALA A 287 7.19 -5.71 14.02
N LYS A 288 7.87 -6.12 12.94
CA LYS A 288 9.03 -7.01 12.99
C LYS A 288 10.26 -6.29 12.46
N GLU A 289 11.32 -6.29 13.24
CA GLU A 289 12.60 -5.75 12.80
C GLU A 289 13.10 -6.44 11.53
N GLN A 290 13.69 -5.64 10.64
CA GLN A 290 14.27 -6.15 9.42
C GLN A 290 15.57 -6.90 9.71
N ASN A 291 15.83 -8.01 9.02
CA ASN A 291 17.16 -8.61 9.04
C ASN A 291 18.12 -7.80 8.17
N HIS A 292 18.79 -6.82 8.76
CA HIS A 292 19.64 -5.88 8.04
C HIS A 292 20.81 -6.54 7.28
N LYS A 293 21.26 -7.74 7.66
CA LYS A 293 22.29 -8.50 6.93
C LYS A 293 21.84 -8.96 5.54
N LYS A 294 20.53 -8.98 5.26
CA LYS A 294 19.95 -9.37 3.96
C LYS A 294 19.55 -8.17 3.09
N THR A 295 19.92 -6.96 3.50
CA THR A 295 19.53 -5.72 2.81
C THR A 295 20.23 -5.62 1.47
N THR A 296 19.48 -5.18 0.46
CA THR A 296 20.04 -4.68 -0.79
C THR A 296 19.49 -3.29 -1.07
N PHE A 297 20.25 -2.47 -1.78
CA PHE A 297 19.86 -1.11 -2.11
C PHE A 297 19.64 -0.97 -3.61
N THR A 298 18.80 0.00 -3.95
CA THR A 298 18.55 0.46 -5.31
C THR A 298 19.11 1.86 -5.47
N LYS A 299 19.21 2.33 -6.70
CA LYS A 299 19.70 3.67 -7.01
C LYS A 299 18.64 4.49 -7.72
N ILE A 300 18.84 5.79 -7.75
CA ILE A 300 18.07 6.66 -8.65
C ILE A 300 18.51 6.32 -10.08
N LEU A 301 17.53 6.08 -10.97
CA LEU A 301 17.80 5.74 -12.36
C LEU A 301 18.11 7.01 -13.16
N GLU A 302 19.15 6.91 -13.96
CA GLU A 302 19.60 7.97 -14.87
C GLU A 302 19.37 7.56 -16.32
N ARG A 303 19.51 8.51 -17.25
CA ARG A 303 19.33 8.22 -18.70
C ARG A 303 20.32 7.18 -19.20
N ASP A 304 21.55 7.20 -18.68
CA ASP A 304 22.63 6.33 -19.12
C ASP A 304 22.45 4.88 -18.68
N ASP A 305 21.66 4.63 -17.63
CA ASP A 305 21.23 3.28 -17.26
C ASP A 305 20.45 2.58 -18.39
N GLY A 306 19.81 3.37 -19.25
CA GLY A 306 19.09 2.90 -20.43
C GLY A 306 19.99 2.41 -21.57
N LYS A 307 21.30 2.67 -21.54
CA LYS A 307 22.19 2.26 -22.64
C LYS A 307 22.25 0.73 -22.71
N ILE A 308 21.93 0.18 -23.87
CA ILE A 308 22.00 -1.26 -24.13
C ILE A 308 23.46 -1.63 -24.38
N ASP A 309 23.89 -2.70 -23.73
CA ASP A 309 25.17 -3.35 -24.00
C ASP A 309 24.88 -4.71 -24.64
N TRP A 310 25.04 -4.78 -25.97
CA TRP A 310 24.77 -5.98 -26.77
C TRP A 310 25.71 -7.15 -26.46
N SER A 311 26.82 -6.91 -25.74
CA SER A 311 27.71 -7.96 -25.27
C SER A 311 27.15 -8.76 -24.08
N LYS A 312 25.97 -8.40 -23.58
CA LYS A 312 25.26 -9.16 -22.54
C LYS A 312 24.44 -10.31 -23.14
N LYS A 313 24.02 -11.24 -22.28
CA LYS A 313 23.10 -12.32 -22.65
C LYS A 313 21.72 -11.74 -22.95
N VAL A 314 20.98 -12.39 -23.86
CA VAL A 314 19.67 -11.93 -24.34
C VAL A 314 18.68 -11.68 -23.19
N GLU A 315 18.67 -12.52 -22.16
CA GLU A 315 17.74 -12.41 -21.02
C GLU A 315 18.01 -11.16 -20.18
N LYS A 316 19.26 -10.68 -20.15
CA LYS A 316 19.63 -9.46 -19.42
C LYS A 316 19.20 -8.21 -20.16
N ILE A 317 19.37 -8.19 -21.49
CA ILE A 317 18.96 -7.07 -22.32
C ILE A 317 17.43 -7.00 -22.38
N GLU A 318 16.76 -8.13 -22.54
CA GLU A 318 15.29 -8.20 -22.52
C GLU A 318 14.71 -7.70 -21.19
N ALA A 319 15.28 -8.13 -20.06
CA ALA A 319 14.89 -7.64 -18.74
C ALA A 319 15.13 -6.13 -18.60
N GLN A 320 16.22 -5.59 -19.15
CA GLN A 320 16.49 -4.16 -19.17
C GLN A 320 15.41 -3.39 -19.95
N ILE A 321 15.03 -3.87 -21.13
CA ILE A 321 13.99 -3.26 -21.97
C ILE A 321 12.65 -3.24 -21.23
N ARG A 322 12.26 -4.35 -20.59
CA ARG A 322 11.02 -4.42 -19.79
C ARG A 322 11.05 -3.57 -18.52
N ALA A 323 12.19 -3.51 -17.83
CA ALA A 323 12.34 -2.78 -16.57
C ALA A 323 12.35 -1.27 -16.76
N TYR A 324 12.97 -0.79 -17.84
CA TYR A 324 13.18 0.64 -18.07
C TYR A 324 12.15 1.28 -18.99
N ARG A 325 11.05 0.58 -19.29
CA ARG A 325 9.92 1.15 -20.02
C ARG A 325 8.88 1.70 -19.04
N PRO A 326 8.54 3.01 -19.07
CA PRO A 326 8.96 4.02 -20.05
C PRO A 326 10.23 4.82 -19.67
N TRP A 327 10.67 4.76 -18.41
CA TRP A 327 11.83 5.50 -17.90
C TRP A 327 12.87 4.55 -17.27
N PRO A 328 14.18 4.76 -17.53
CA PRO A 328 14.81 5.77 -18.41
C PRO A 328 14.60 5.57 -19.92
N GLY A 329 13.99 4.47 -20.31
CA GLY A 329 13.93 4.00 -21.69
C GLY A 329 15.26 3.37 -22.11
N THR A 330 15.20 2.31 -22.90
CA THR A 330 16.40 1.67 -23.43
C THR A 330 16.83 2.25 -24.77
N TRP A 331 18.13 2.40 -24.97
CA TRP A 331 18.68 3.04 -26.17
C TRP A 331 20.08 2.53 -26.53
N CYS A 332 20.45 2.67 -27.79
CA CYS A 332 21.79 2.41 -28.32
C CYS A 332 22.05 3.34 -29.52
N TYR A 333 23.18 3.17 -30.20
CA TYR A 333 23.47 3.87 -31.45
C TYR A 333 23.36 2.94 -32.64
N THR A 334 23.13 3.48 -33.82
CA THR A 334 23.33 2.78 -35.08
C THR A 334 24.81 2.90 -35.49
N ASP A 335 25.27 2.06 -36.41
CA ASP A 335 26.57 2.21 -37.11
C ASP A 335 26.76 3.60 -37.76
N SER A 336 25.66 4.25 -38.14
CA SER A 336 25.59 5.64 -38.61
C SER A 336 25.55 6.70 -37.50
N SER A 337 25.87 6.33 -36.26
CA SER A 337 25.92 7.21 -35.08
C SER A 337 24.60 7.91 -34.71
N LYS A 338 23.45 7.40 -35.19
CA LYS A 338 22.14 7.93 -34.79
C LYS A 338 21.64 7.23 -33.54
N LYS A 339 21.03 7.98 -32.62
CA LYS A 339 20.43 7.40 -31.42
C LYS A 339 19.13 6.68 -31.77
N ILE A 340 18.98 5.46 -31.27
CA ILE A 340 17.78 4.65 -31.43
C ILE A 340 17.33 4.12 -30.06
N LYS A 341 16.03 4.24 -29.79
CA LYS A 341 15.41 3.61 -28.62
C LYS A 341 14.84 2.26 -29.00
N ILE A 342 15.12 1.26 -28.18
CA ILE A 342 14.44 -0.03 -28.24
C ILE A 342 13.31 0.01 -27.22
N ILE A 343 12.07 -0.18 -27.66
CA ILE A 343 10.87 0.01 -26.83
C ILE A 343 10.29 -1.34 -26.42
N LYS A 344 10.32 -2.31 -27.33
CA LYS A 344 9.82 -3.65 -27.08
C LYS A 344 10.63 -4.66 -27.90
N ALA A 345 11.01 -5.76 -27.25
CA ALA A 345 11.72 -6.86 -27.89
C ALA A 345 11.36 -8.18 -27.22
N THR A 346 11.49 -9.28 -27.95
CA THR A 346 11.29 -10.64 -27.46
C THR A 346 12.52 -11.50 -27.71
N ILE A 347 12.75 -12.46 -26.82
CA ILE A 347 13.86 -13.40 -26.93
C ILE A 347 13.62 -14.31 -28.13
N ASN A 348 14.65 -14.47 -28.94
CA ASN A 348 14.73 -15.45 -30.01
C ASN A 348 15.92 -16.38 -29.75
N GLU A 349 15.65 -17.67 -29.63
CA GLU A 349 16.59 -18.70 -29.20
C GLU A 349 17.66 -19.04 -30.25
N THR A 350 17.67 -18.36 -31.41
CA THR A 350 18.73 -18.54 -32.40
C THR A 350 20.10 -18.25 -31.77
N GLU A 351 20.93 -19.30 -31.71
CA GLU A 351 22.29 -19.21 -31.18
C GLU A 351 23.20 -18.42 -32.13
N SER A 352 23.80 -17.34 -31.63
CA SER A 352 24.90 -16.69 -32.33
C SER A 352 26.20 -17.47 -32.06
N LYS A 353 26.75 -18.12 -33.09
CA LYS A 353 28.08 -18.75 -33.02
C LYS A 353 29.24 -17.75 -33.08
N ASN A 354 28.97 -16.50 -33.51
CA ASN A 354 29.99 -15.47 -33.76
C ASN A 354 29.88 -14.27 -32.81
N LYS A 355 31.00 -13.58 -32.55
CA LYS A 355 31.11 -12.37 -31.70
C LYS A 355 30.52 -11.09 -32.32
N ASN A 356 29.56 -11.20 -33.24
CA ASN A 356 28.97 -10.06 -33.96
C ASN A 356 27.80 -9.46 -33.17
N PHE A 357 28.04 -9.05 -31.93
CA PHE A 357 27.00 -8.49 -31.06
C PHE A 357 26.48 -7.18 -31.63
N GLY A 358 25.17 -6.95 -31.54
CA GLY A 358 24.52 -5.79 -32.12
C GLY A 358 24.26 -5.89 -33.63
N LYS A 359 24.80 -6.91 -34.31
CA LYS A 359 24.52 -7.13 -35.75
C LYS A 359 23.03 -7.40 -35.96
N ILE A 360 22.47 -6.72 -36.94
CA ILE A 360 21.09 -6.90 -37.39
C ILE A 360 21.05 -8.02 -38.44
N ILE A 361 20.14 -8.95 -38.25
CA ILE A 361 19.78 -10.00 -39.21
C ILE A 361 18.32 -9.77 -39.58
N ASN A 362 18.07 -9.60 -40.88
CA ASN A 362 16.72 -9.66 -41.41
C ASN A 362 16.37 -11.13 -41.60
N SER A 363 15.29 -11.61 -40.98
CA SER A 363 14.74 -12.93 -41.25
C SER A 363 13.96 -12.89 -42.57
N PRO A 364 14.48 -13.47 -43.68
CA PRO A 364 13.86 -13.32 -45.00
C PRO A 364 12.46 -13.95 -45.06
N ALA A 365 12.18 -14.92 -44.20
CA ALA A 365 10.91 -15.65 -44.17
C ALA A 365 9.75 -14.86 -43.54
N ASN A 366 10.02 -13.84 -42.72
CA ASN A 366 8.96 -13.11 -42.00
C ASN A 366 9.25 -11.62 -41.72
N GLY A 367 10.30 -11.04 -42.31
CA GLY A 367 10.62 -9.60 -42.22
C GLY A 367 11.05 -9.12 -40.83
N LYS A 368 11.27 -10.02 -39.87
CA LYS A 368 11.62 -9.64 -38.49
C LYS A 368 13.05 -9.11 -38.41
N MET A 369 13.20 -8.00 -37.69
CA MET A 369 14.49 -7.44 -37.28
C MET A 369 15.03 -8.21 -36.07
N ILE A 370 16.08 -9.01 -36.29
CA ILE A 370 16.74 -9.78 -35.24
C ILE A 370 18.08 -9.12 -34.92
N VAL A 371 18.39 -8.91 -33.64
CA VAL A 371 19.67 -8.34 -33.20
C VAL A 371 20.43 -9.37 -32.35
N LEU A 372 21.67 -9.65 -32.76
CA LEU A 372 22.51 -10.65 -32.11
C LEU A 372 23.04 -10.16 -30.76
N CYS A 373 23.01 -11.03 -29.75
CA CYS A 373 23.55 -10.79 -28.41
C CYS A 373 24.69 -11.79 -28.11
N LYS A 374 25.32 -11.69 -26.92
CA LYS A 374 26.36 -12.67 -26.53
C LYS A 374 25.88 -14.11 -26.45
N LYS A 375 24.64 -14.32 -26.02
CA LYS A 375 23.96 -15.62 -26.05
C LYS A 375 22.50 -15.36 -26.42
N GLY A 376 22.05 -15.96 -27.52
CA GLY A 376 20.72 -15.72 -28.11
C GLY A 376 20.64 -14.42 -28.93
N SER A 377 19.43 -14.06 -29.32
CA SER A 377 19.14 -12.86 -30.12
C SER A 377 17.80 -12.24 -29.71
N LEU A 378 17.59 -10.95 -30.03
CA LEU A 378 16.32 -10.27 -29.80
C LEU A 378 15.60 -10.01 -31.11
N VAL A 379 14.31 -10.33 -31.16
CA VAL A 379 13.41 -9.76 -32.17
C VAL A 379 12.97 -8.39 -31.68
N ILE A 380 13.26 -7.35 -32.46
CA ILE A 380 12.85 -5.98 -32.13
C ILE A 380 11.43 -5.74 -32.64
N GLU A 381 10.49 -5.60 -31.72
CA GLU A 381 9.07 -5.43 -32.03
C GLU A 381 8.69 -3.95 -32.21
N GLU A 382 9.27 -3.08 -31.39
CA GLU A 382 9.00 -1.64 -31.42
C GLU A 382 10.28 -0.86 -31.09
N LEU A 383 10.57 0.15 -31.91
CA LEU A 383 11.72 1.03 -31.76
C LEU A 383 11.37 2.47 -32.13
N GLN A 384 12.26 3.41 -31.81
CA GLN A 384 12.13 4.81 -32.19
C GLN A 384 13.49 5.41 -32.51
N LEU A 385 13.69 5.78 -33.77
CA LEU A 385 14.84 6.58 -34.19
C LEU A 385 14.69 8.01 -33.67
N GLU A 386 15.81 8.67 -33.36
CA GLU A 386 15.82 10.05 -32.90
C GLU A 386 15.02 10.99 -33.81
N GLY A 387 14.12 11.78 -33.22
CA GLY A 387 13.27 12.73 -33.94
C GLY A 387 12.12 12.10 -34.74
N LYS A 388 11.94 10.78 -34.73
CA LYS A 388 10.90 10.07 -35.49
C LYS A 388 9.81 9.47 -34.60
N ASN A 389 8.73 9.01 -35.23
CA ASN A 389 7.68 8.24 -34.57
C ASN A 389 8.17 6.84 -34.20
N LYS A 390 7.45 6.18 -33.29
CA LYS A 390 7.67 4.77 -32.97
C LYS A 390 7.20 3.92 -34.16
N ILE A 391 7.98 2.92 -34.51
CA ILE A 391 7.73 2.01 -35.64
C ILE A 391 8.13 0.58 -35.26
N THR A 392 7.69 -0.38 -36.05
CA THR A 392 8.12 -1.78 -35.93
C THR A 392 9.55 -1.97 -36.44
N GLY A 393 10.20 -3.08 -36.03
CA GLY A 393 11.50 -3.46 -36.58
C GLY A 393 11.45 -3.72 -38.10
N GLU A 394 10.34 -4.26 -38.60
CA GLU A 394 10.13 -4.52 -40.04
C GLU A 394 10.04 -3.22 -40.85
N GLU A 395 9.24 -2.25 -40.39
CA GLU A 395 9.16 -0.92 -41.01
C GLU A 395 10.51 -0.20 -40.99
N PHE A 396 11.26 -0.33 -39.89
CA PHE A 396 12.58 0.24 -39.78
C PHE A 396 13.52 -0.32 -40.85
N LEU A 397 13.54 -1.64 -41.03
CA LEU A 397 14.37 -2.29 -42.05
C LEU A 397 14.05 -1.75 -43.45
N ARG A 398 12.76 -1.72 -43.86
CA ARG A 398 12.35 -1.21 -45.20
C ARG A 398 12.91 0.18 -45.54
N GLY A 399 12.97 1.07 -44.54
CA GLY A 399 13.43 2.45 -44.74
C GLY A 399 14.91 2.70 -44.43
N ASN A 400 15.62 1.73 -43.83
CA ASN A 400 16.99 1.92 -43.31
C ASN A 400 17.90 0.73 -43.63
N ASN A 401 17.82 0.19 -44.86
CA ASN A 401 18.61 -0.98 -45.30
C ASN A 401 20.13 -0.87 -45.10
N ASN A 402 20.67 0.35 -45.01
CA ASN A 402 22.10 0.60 -44.81
C ASN A 402 22.55 0.42 -43.35
N ILE A 403 21.63 0.35 -42.40
CA ILE A 403 21.93 0.17 -40.98
C ILE A 403 21.97 -1.33 -40.70
N ILE A 404 23.17 -1.85 -40.45
CA ILE A 404 23.42 -3.27 -40.30
C ILE A 404 23.86 -3.64 -38.89
N THR A 405 24.21 -2.66 -38.05
CA THR A 405 24.63 -2.88 -36.66
C THR A 405 24.05 -1.84 -35.70
N LEU A 406 23.71 -2.29 -34.49
CA LEU A 406 23.42 -1.47 -33.32
C LEU A 406 24.61 -1.55 -32.33
N VAL A 407 25.09 -0.40 -31.87
CA VAL A 407 26.30 -0.24 -31.06
C VAL A 407 25.97 0.18 -29.64
#